data_AF-A0AAU9L9T3-F1
#
_entry.id   AF-A0AAU9L9T3-F1
#
_cell.length_a   1.000
_cell.length_b   1.000
_cell.length_c   1.000
_cell.angle_alpha   90.00
_cell.angle_beta   90.00
_cell.angle_gamma   90.00
#
_symmetry.space_group_name_H-M   'P 1'
#
loop_
_entity.id
_entity.type
_entity.pdbx_description
1 polymer ?
#
loop_
_entity_poly.entity_id
_entity_poly.type
_entity_poly.pdbx_seq_one_letter_code
_entity_poly.pdbx_strand_id
1 'polypeptide(L)'
;MDAQASSRINKFDGTNFHTWKFKMQMVLEEKDLWDVTSGEIKLEHLTSPLDQGTYKRKSRKALAIICLAMEDSQLPLVRSSSGAHDAWSRLEGHTRR
;
A
#
# COMPACT_ATOMS: atom_id res chain seq x y z
N MET A 1 25.74 5.71 -9.03
CA MET A 1 24.55 6.35 -9.65
C MET A 1 23.37 5.47 -9.31
N ASP A 2 22.76 5.70 -8.14
CA ASP A 2 21.58 4.95 -7.72
C ASP A 2 20.40 5.38 -8.57
N ALA A 3 20.13 4.63 -9.63
CA ALA A 3 18.90 4.75 -10.39
C ALA A 3 17.76 4.38 -9.43
N GLN A 4 17.21 5.40 -8.78
CA GLN A 4 16.03 5.34 -7.95
C GLN A 4 14.88 4.81 -8.82
N ALA A 5 14.71 3.49 -8.85
CA ALA A 5 13.64 2.78 -9.54
C ALA A 5 12.29 2.99 -8.80
N SER A 6 11.96 4.24 -8.49
CA SER A 6 10.75 4.64 -7.79
C SER A 6 9.82 5.30 -8.79
N SER A 7 9.23 4.54 -9.72
CA SER A 7 8.04 4.94 -10.53
C SER A 7 7.78 4.00 -11.73
N ARG A 8 7.57 2.69 -11.51
CA ARG A 8 7.19 1.80 -12.63
C ARG A 8 5.70 1.65 -12.87
N ILE A 9 4.87 2.30 -12.07
CA ILE A 9 3.41 2.22 -12.17
C ILE A 9 2.84 3.61 -12.40
N ASN A 10 1.88 3.70 -13.31
CA ASN A 10 1.13 4.94 -13.51
C ASN A 10 0.29 5.22 -12.26
N LYS A 11 0.01 6.49 -12.01
CA LYS A 11 -0.94 6.88 -10.98
C LYS A 11 -2.30 6.26 -11.26
N PHE A 12 -3.01 5.87 -10.21
CA PHE A 12 -4.38 5.38 -10.32
C PHE A 12 -5.32 6.56 -10.57
N ASP A 13 -5.89 6.61 -11.77
CA ASP A 13 -6.84 7.64 -12.21
C ASP A 13 -8.31 7.28 -11.94
N GLY A 14 -8.57 6.07 -11.42
CA GLY A 14 -9.91 5.52 -11.23
C GLY A 14 -10.28 4.44 -12.24
N THR A 15 -9.47 4.24 -13.29
CA THR A 15 -9.71 3.23 -14.34
C THR A 15 -8.77 2.05 -14.22
N ASN A 16 -9.15 0.91 -14.82
CA ASN A 16 -8.30 -0.29 -14.90
C ASN A 16 -7.71 -0.74 -13.55
N PHE A 17 -8.50 -0.63 -12.47
CA PHE A 17 -8.04 -0.92 -11.11
C PHE A 17 -7.37 -2.29 -10.99
N HIS A 18 -7.88 -3.33 -11.65
CA HIS A 18 -7.28 -4.67 -11.62
C HIS A 18 -5.82 -4.67 -12.10
N THR A 19 -5.52 -3.95 -13.18
CA THR A 19 -4.16 -3.84 -13.72
C THR A 19 -3.28 -3.00 -12.81
N TRP A 20 -3.78 -1.85 -12.34
CA TRP A 20 -3.05 -0.99 -11.41
C TRP A 20 -2.74 -1.72 -10.11
N LYS A 21 -3.73 -2.40 -9.54
CA LYS A 21 -3.64 -3.21 -8.33
C LYS A 21 -2.55 -4.27 -8.46
N PHE A 22 -2.55 -5.03 -9.54
CA PHE A 22 -1.52 -6.06 -9.77
C PHE A 22 -0.12 -5.43 -9.82
N LYS A 23 0.04 -4.33 -10.55
CA LYS A 23 1.32 -3.61 -10.61
C LYS A 23 1.75 -3.05 -9.25
N MET A 24 0.81 -2.48 -8.48
CA MET A 24 1.07 -1.96 -7.14
C MET A 24 1.48 -3.07 -6.17
N GLN A 25 0.82 -4.23 -6.23
CA GLN A 25 1.23 -5.40 -5.46
C GLN A 25 2.69 -5.75 -5.75
N MET A 26 3.10 -5.84 -7.02
CA MET A 26 4.50 -6.13 -7.37
C MET A 26 5.49 -5.09 -6.83
N VAL A 27 5.12 -3.81 -6.77
CA VAL A 27 5.96 -2.74 -6.19
C VAL A 27 6.11 -2.90 -4.67
N LEU A 28 5.06 -3.36 -3.99
CA LEU A 28 5.08 -3.59 -2.55
C LEU A 28 5.85 -4.88 -2.20
N GLU A 29 5.71 -5.92 -3.01
CA GLU A 29 6.47 -7.18 -2.91
C GLU A 29 7.97 -6.93 -3.08
N GLU A 30 8.37 -6.19 -4.13
CA GLU A 30 9.78 -5.82 -4.38
C GLU A 30 10.43 -5.08 -3.19
N LYS A 31 9.62 -4.46 -2.33
CA LYS A 31 10.08 -3.67 -1.18
C LYS A 31 9.89 -4.37 0.17
N ASP A 32 9.47 -5.63 0.17
CA ASP A 32 9.12 -6.43 1.36
C ASP A 32 8.06 -5.75 2.23
N LEU A 33 7.06 -5.13 1.57
CA LEU A 33 5.99 -4.36 2.19
C LEU A 33 4.61 -5.00 2.00
N TRP A 34 4.51 -6.05 1.17
CA TRP A 34 3.24 -6.68 0.86
C TRP A 34 2.61 -7.35 2.08
N ASP A 35 3.38 -8.07 2.90
CA ASP A 35 2.86 -8.83 4.05
C ASP A 35 2.05 -7.97 5.04
N VAL A 36 2.48 -6.73 5.25
CA VAL A 36 1.80 -5.76 6.14
C VAL A 36 0.62 -5.03 5.47
N THR A 37 0.52 -5.15 4.15
CA THR A 37 -0.52 -4.53 3.32
C THR A 37 -1.63 -5.53 3.00
N SER A 38 -1.28 -6.78 2.68
CA SER A 38 -2.22 -7.89 2.50
C SER A 38 -2.95 -8.26 3.80
N GLY A 39 -2.35 -7.94 4.95
CA GLY A 39 -2.85 -8.32 6.26
C GLY A 39 -2.42 -9.74 6.69
N GLU A 40 -1.48 -10.34 5.96
CA GLU A 40 -0.82 -11.59 6.33
C GLU A 40 -0.12 -11.47 7.69
N ILE A 41 0.62 -10.36 7.87
CA ILE A 41 1.13 -9.97 9.18
C ILE A 41 0.18 -8.95 9.77
N LYS A 42 -0.28 -9.22 11.00
CA LYS A 42 -1.09 -8.28 11.78
C LYS A 42 -0.34 -7.81 13.00
N LEU A 43 -0.51 -6.53 13.35
CA LEU A 43 0.11 -5.95 14.54
C LEU A 43 -0.25 -6.70 15.82
N GLU A 44 -1.47 -7.26 15.91
CA GLU A 44 -1.97 -8.02 17.06
C GLU A 44 -1.22 -9.34 17.29
N HIS A 45 -0.59 -9.91 16.25
CA HIS A 45 0.20 -11.14 16.35
C HIS A 45 1.66 -10.88 16.78
N LEU A 46 2.09 -9.62 16.83
CA LEU A 46 3.46 -9.25 17.17
C LEU A 46 3.59 -9.01 18.67
N THR A 47 4.34 -9.88 19.36
CA THR A 47 4.55 -9.81 20.82
C THR A 47 5.77 -8.95 21.20
N SER A 48 6.75 -8.82 20.30
CA SER A 48 7.95 -8.02 20.52
C SER A 48 7.75 -6.54 20.16
N PRO A 49 8.13 -5.59 21.03
CA PRO A 49 8.10 -4.16 20.71
C PRO A 49 8.94 -3.79 19.48
N LEU A 50 10.03 -4.53 19.23
CA LEU A 50 10.89 -4.33 18.06
C LEU A 50 10.14 -4.67 16.77
N ASP A 51 9.42 -5.79 16.76
CA ASP A 51 8.67 -6.26 15.61
C ASP A 51 7.48 -5.34 15.33
N GLN A 52 6.78 -4.90 16.39
CA GLN A 52 5.73 -3.88 16.26
C GLN A 52 6.27 -2.57 15.68
N GLY A 53 7.46 -2.13 16.09
CA GLY A 53 8.14 -0.96 15.53
C GLY A 53 8.44 -1.12 14.04
N THR A 54 8.98 -2.29 13.66
CA THR A 54 9.29 -2.65 12.27
C THR A 54 8.02 -2.70 11.42
N TYR A 55 6.96 -3.35 11.91
CA TYR A 55 5.65 -3.40 11.27
C TYR A 55 5.08 -2.00 11.02
N LYS A 56 5.06 -1.14 12.05
CA LYS A 56 4.56 0.24 11.91
C LYS A 56 5.36 1.02 10.87
N ARG A 57 6.69 0.81 10.81
CA ARG A 57 7.54 1.45 9.80
C ARG A 57 7.23 0.94 8.39
N LYS A 58 7.12 -0.38 8.20
CA LYS A 58 6.74 -0.99 6.91
C LYS A 58 5.34 -0.51 6.47
N SER A 59 4.36 -0.54 7.37
CA SER A 59 3.00 -0.09 7.10
C SER A 59 2.93 1.38 6.69
N ARG A 60 3.64 2.29 7.37
CA ARG A 60 3.72 3.70 6.94
C ARG A 60 4.38 3.86 5.58
N LYS A 61 5.43 3.10 5.29
CA LYS A 61 6.12 3.15 4.00
C LYS A 61 5.23 2.67 2.85
N ALA A 62 4.51 1.56 3.07
CA ALA A 62 3.54 1.03 2.12
C ALA A 62 2.39 2.02 1.87
N LEU A 63 1.84 2.61 2.93
CA LEU A 63 0.80 3.64 2.80
C LEU A 63 1.27 4.84 1.99
N ALA A 64 2.49 5.33 2.25
CA ALA A 64 3.06 6.44 1.48
C ALA A 64 3.19 6.09 -0.01
N ILE A 65 3.65 4.88 -0.34
CA ILE A 65 3.76 4.42 -1.74
C ILE A 65 2.38 4.35 -2.39
N ILE A 66 1.39 3.78 -1.69
CA ILE A 66 0.01 3.70 -2.18
C ILE A 66 -0.50 5.11 -2.48
N CYS A 67 -0.44 6.03 -1.51
CA CYS A 67 -0.92 7.40 -1.68
C CYS A 67 -0.20 8.14 -2.83
N LEU A 68 1.12 8.00 -2.97
CA LEU A 68 1.88 8.66 -4.03
C LEU A 68 1.62 8.11 -5.43
N ALA A 69 1.09 6.89 -5.51
CA ALA A 69 0.68 6.25 -6.75
C ALA A 69 -0.82 6.46 -7.06
N MET A 70 -1.50 7.35 -6.34
CA MET A 70 -2.87 7.76 -6.63
C MET A 70 -2.85 9.10 -7.38
N GLU A 71 -3.82 9.31 -8.26
CA GLU A 71 -4.13 10.65 -8.77
C GLU A 71 -4.80 11.47 -7.65
N ASP A 72 -4.64 12.80 -7.70
CA ASP A 72 -5.14 13.69 -6.64
C ASP A 72 -6.67 13.56 -6.45
N SER A 73 -7.40 13.25 -7.52
CA SER A 73 -8.84 12.98 -7.51
C SER A 73 -9.22 11.72 -6.72
N GLN A 74 -8.30 10.75 -6.61
CA GLN A 74 -8.52 9.47 -5.94
C GLN A 74 -7.94 9.43 -4.51
N LEU A 75 -7.11 10.41 -4.13
CA LEU A 75 -6.58 10.55 -2.76
C LEU A 75 -7.65 10.51 -1.65
N PRO A 76 -8.87 11.04 -1.81
CA PRO A 76 -9.91 10.93 -0.78
C PRO A 76 -10.23 9.48 -0.35
N LEU A 77 -10.03 8.50 -1.25
CA LEU A 77 -10.26 7.08 -0.95
C LEU A 77 -9.29 6.52 0.09
N VAL A 78 -8.04 6.97 0.06
CA VAL A 78 -6.96 6.44 0.90
C VAL A 78 -6.56 7.39 2.04
N ARG A 79 -6.88 8.68 1.95
CA ARG A 79 -6.50 9.71 2.95
C ARG A 79 -7.00 9.42 4.36
N SER A 80 -8.19 8.83 4.49
CA SER A 80 -8.80 8.53 5.79
C SER A 80 -8.41 7.15 6.33
N SER A 81 -7.38 6.51 5.75
CA SER A 81 -6.96 5.17 6.14
C SER A 81 -5.96 5.20 7.29
N SER A 82 -6.13 4.29 8.24
CA SER A 82 -5.29 4.22 9.44
C SER A 82 -3.93 3.52 9.20
N GLY A 83 -3.76 2.87 8.04
CA GLY A 83 -2.54 2.16 7.67
C GLY A 83 -2.62 1.58 6.25
N ALA A 84 -1.54 0.94 5.80
CA ALA A 84 -1.48 0.38 4.44
C ALA A 84 -2.56 -0.67 4.17
N HIS A 85 -2.80 -1.58 5.13
CA HIS A 85 -3.83 -2.61 5.00
C HIS A 85 -5.25 -2.04 4.91
N ASP A 86 -5.59 -1.04 5.72
CA ASP A 86 -6.89 -0.36 5.65
C ASP A 86 -7.06 0.37 4.30
N ALA A 87 -6.02 1.08 3.84
CA ALA A 87 -6.03 1.73 2.54
C ALA A 87 -6.25 0.72 1.40
N TRP A 88 -5.53 -0.40 1.44
CA TRP A 88 -5.66 -1.47 0.45
C TRP A 88 -7.07 -2.08 0.44
N SER A 89 -7.59 -2.41 1.62
CA SER A 89 -8.92 -3.01 1.78
C SER A 89 -10.03 -2.08 1.26
N ARG A 90 -9.90 -0.77 1.48
CA ARG A 90 -10.84 0.23 0.94
C ARG A 90 -10.80 0.32 -0.57
N LEU A 91 -9.61 0.28 -1.17
CA LEU A 91 -9.43 0.28 -2.62
C LEU A 91 -10.07 -0.96 -3.26
N GLU A 92 -9.87 -2.14 -2.67
CA GLU A 92 -10.51 -3.38 -3.11
C GLU A 92 -12.04 -3.35 -2.94
N GLY A 93 -12.53 -2.81 -1.83
CA GLY A 93 -13.96 -2.67 -1.58
C GLY A 93 -14.67 -1.70 -2.53
N HIS A 94 -13.98 -0.62 -2.95
CA HIS A 94 -14.54 0.40 -3.85
C HIS A 94 -14.77 -0.14 -5.27
N THR A 95 -13.91 -1.04 -5.74
CA THR A 95 -13.97 -1.60 -7.11
C THR A 95 -14.74 -2.91 -7.22
N ARG A 96 -15.27 -3.43 -6.10
CA ARG A 96 -16.16 -4.59 -6.07
C ARG A 96 -17.66 -4.24 -6.12
N ARG A 97 -18.00 -2.96 -6.32
CA ARG A 97 -19.34 -2.47 -6.60
C ARG A 97 -19.54 -2.28 -8.09
#